data_AF-A0AAZ3SVF6-F1
#
_entry.id   AF-A0AAZ3SVF6-F1
#
_cell.length_a   1.000
_cell.length_b   1.000
_cell.length_c   1.000
_cell.angle_alpha   90.00
_cell.angle_beta   90.00
_cell.angle_gamma   90.00
#
_symmetry.space_group_name_H-M   'P 1'
#
loop_
_entity.id
_entity.type
_entity.pdbx_description
1 polymer ?
#
loop_
_entity_poly.entity_id
_entity_poly.type
_entity_poly.pdbx_seq_one_letter_code
_entity_poly.pdbx_strand_id
1 'polypeptide(L)'
;LVCVGGGQFGLPEDLSLEERDELSNIRRRKKELLDDIERLKFEIAEVMTEIEQLTCVGESKTTQRNKQIAMGRKKFNMDPKKGIQFLLENDLLQHTPEDVSQFLYKGEGLNKTVIGDYLGERDDFNLKVLQAFVDLHEFADLNLVQALRCSSHLKKIIDTHTLHTSHHLSLLSFPDTCYVLSFAIIMLNTSLHNPNVRDKPPVERFISMNRGINEGGDLPEDLLRNLYESIKSEPFKIPEDDGNDLTHTFFNPDREGWLLKLGGRVKTWKRRWFILTDNCLYYFEYTTDKEPRGIIPLENLSIREVEEPRKPNCFELYNPNHKGSVIKACKTEADGRVVEGNHTVYRISAPTTEEKEEWIKSIKASISRDPFYDMLATRKRRIANKK
;
A
#
# COMPACT_ATOMS: atom_id res chain seq x y z
N LEU A 1 25.09 5.38 -3.97
CA LEU A 1 26.06 4.57 -3.19
C LEU A 1 25.32 3.97 -2.00
N VAL A 2 25.69 2.74 -1.66
CA VAL A 2 24.97 1.78 -0.82
C VAL A 2 24.69 2.30 0.60
N CYS A 3 23.40 2.36 0.97
CA CYS A 3 22.97 2.38 2.36
C CYS A 3 23.10 0.96 2.93
N VAL A 4 23.96 0.80 3.95
CA VAL A 4 24.08 -0.41 4.77
C VAL A 4 23.64 -0.04 6.17
N GLY A 5 22.59 -0.69 6.69
CA GLY A 5 22.22 -0.67 8.10
C GLY A 5 20.78 -1.17 8.30
N GLY A 6 20.45 -2.05 9.24
CA GLY A 6 21.23 -2.57 10.35
C GLY A 6 20.92 -4.04 10.60
N GLY A 7 21.97 -4.83 10.79
CA GLY A 7 21.91 -6.17 11.33
C GLY A 7 23.16 -6.38 12.17
N GLN A 8 22.98 -6.76 13.42
CA GLN A 8 24.07 -7.19 14.31
C GLN A 8 24.76 -8.39 13.65
N PHE A 9 25.87 -8.13 12.95
CA PHE A 9 26.77 -9.19 12.50
C PHE A 9 27.46 -9.79 13.72
N GLY A 10 27.07 -11.02 14.05
CA GLY A 10 27.86 -11.92 14.89
C GLY A 10 29.30 -11.96 14.40
N LEU A 11 30.23 -11.91 15.34
CA LEU A 11 31.67 -11.89 15.07
C LEU A 11 32.07 -13.16 14.30
N PRO A 12 32.86 -13.07 13.22
CA PRO A 12 33.48 -14.24 12.60
C PRO A 12 34.33 -14.98 13.64
N GLU A 13 34.16 -16.30 13.76
CA GLU A 13 34.84 -17.12 14.78
C GLU A 13 36.37 -17.17 14.60
N ASP A 14 36.90 -16.75 13.44
CA ASP A 14 38.33 -16.84 13.07
C ASP A 14 39.17 -15.58 13.37
N LEU A 15 38.63 -14.56 14.06
CA LEU A 15 39.39 -13.35 14.39
C LEU A 15 40.16 -13.49 15.72
N SER A 16 41.44 -13.13 15.70
CA SER A 16 42.27 -13.01 16.91
C SER A 16 41.72 -11.94 17.87
N LEU A 17 42.11 -12.00 19.15
CA LEU A 17 41.63 -11.04 20.16
C LEU A 17 41.98 -9.58 19.79
N GLU A 18 43.14 -9.35 19.17
CA GLU A 18 43.56 -8.03 18.70
C GLU A 18 42.69 -7.54 17.53
N GLU A 19 42.40 -8.40 16.55
CA GLU A 19 41.53 -8.04 15.41
C GLU A 19 40.08 -7.77 15.83
N ARG A 20 39.58 -8.45 16.87
CA ARG A 20 38.25 -8.18 17.45
C ARG A 20 38.18 -6.82 18.12
N ASP A 21 39.24 -6.41 18.81
CA ASP A 21 39.32 -5.09 19.44
C ASP A 21 39.45 -3.97 18.40
N GLU A 22 40.27 -4.17 17.37
CA GLU A 22 40.35 -3.24 16.23
C GLU A 22 39.01 -3.09 15.51
N LEU A 23 38.30 -4.20 15.24
CA LEU A 23 36.98 -4.16 14.60
C LEU A 23 35.95 -3.41 15.46
N SER A 24 36.00 -3.57 16.78
CA SER A 24 35.16 -2.82 17.72
C SER A 24 35.45 -1.32 17.66
N ASN A 25 36.73 -0.95 17.66
CA ASN A 25 37.17 0.44 17.52
C ASN A 25 36.74 1.06 16.18
N ILE A 26 36.85 0.31 15.08
CA ILE A 26 36.39 0.75 13.75
C ILE A 26 34.88 0.95 13.73
N ARG A 27 34.10 0.04 14.32
CA ARG A 27 32.63 0.16 14.41
C ARG A 27 32.20 1.38 15.22
N ARG A 28 32.88 1.65 16.34
CA ARG A 28 32.64 2.86 17.15
C ARG A 28 32.92 4.13 16.36
N ARG A 29 34.09 4.21 15.71
CA ARG A 29 34.49 5.38 14.93
C ARG A 29 33.58 5.62 13.71
N LYS A 30 33.10 4.54 13.08
CA LYS A 30 32.09 4.61 12.01
C LYS A 30 30.77 5.19 12.52
N LYS A 31 30.34 4.83 13.74
CA LYS A 31 29.13 5.38 14.35
C LYS A 31 29.30 6.88 14.63
N GLU A 32 30.40 7.28 15.24
CA GLU A 32 30.73 8.69 15.50
C GLU A 32 30.71 9.53 14.20
N LEU A 33 31.28 9.00 13.12
CA LEU A 33 31.27 9.67 11.81
C LEU A 33 29.86 9.76 11.19
N LEU A 34 29.00 8.76 11.40
CA LEU A 34 27.62 8.81 10.91
C LEU A 34 26.80 9.86 11.68
N ASP A 35 26.98 9.93 12.99
CA ASP A 35 26.34 10.92 13.85
C ASP A 35 26.81 12.35 13.47
N ASP A 36 28.10 12.53 13.18
CA ASP A 36 28.66 13.79 12.65
C ASP A 36 28.08 14.16 11.27
N ILE A 37 27.89 13.19 10.37
CA ILE A 37 27.26 13.43 9.05
C ILE A 37 25.80 13.87 9.21
N GLU A 38 25.04 13.28 10.14
CA GLU A 38 23.68 13.73 10.41
C GLU A 38 23.65 15.14 11.00
N ARG A 39 24.56 15.46 11.92
CA ARG A 39 24.70 16.82 12.46
C ARG A 39 25.01 17.85 11.37
N LEU A 40 25.98 17.55 10.50
CA LEU A 40 26.34 18.43 9.38
C LEU A 40 25.18 18.62 8.38
N LYS A 41 24.37 17.58 8.13
CA LYS A 41 23.16 17.72 7.31
C LYS A 41 22.15 18.67 7.92
N PHE A 42 22.00 18.64 9.24
CA PHE A 42 21.11 19.55 9.97
C PHE A 42 21.63 21.00 9.89
N GLU A 43 22.92 21.22 10.14
CA GLU A 43 23.57 22.53 10.03
C GLU A 43 23.44 23.10 8.60
N ILE A 44 23.63 22.28 7.56
CA ILE A 44 23.45 22.71 6.16
C ILE A 44 21.99 23.12 5.88
N ALA A 45 21.02 22.37 6.41
CA ALA A 45 19.61 22.70 6.23
C ALA A 45 19.23 24.01 6.93
N GLU A 46 19.81 24.28 8.10
CA GLU A 46 19.63 25.53 8.84
C GLU A 46 20.25 26.71 8.09
N VAL A 47 21.50 26.59 7.64
CA VAL A 47 22.18 27.62 6.83
C VAL A 47 21.44 27.88 5.51
N MET A 48 20.93 26.84 4.83
CA MET A 48 20.10 27.02 3.63
C MET A 48 18.81 27.81 3.94
N THR A 49 18.20 27.56 5.10
CA THR A 49 17.02 28.28 5.57
C THR A 49 17.34 29.75 5.87
N GLU A 50 18.49 30.03 6.50
CA GLU A 50 18.96 31.39 6.75
C GLU A 50 19.29 32.15 5.46
N ILE A 51 19.92 31.48 4.48
CA ILE A 51 20.19 32.05 3.15
C ILE A 51 18.88 32.39 2.44
N GLU A 52 17.89 31.50 2.48
CA GLU A 52 16.56 31.76 1.92
C GLU A 52 15.89 32.96 2.62
N GLN A 53 15.99 33.07 3.94
CA GLN A 53 15.47 34.22 4.69
C GLN A 53 16.20 35.54 4.34
N LEU A 54 17.52 35.50 4.15
CA LEU A 54 18.32 36.67 3.75
C LEU A 54 18.02 37.12 2.31
N THR A 55 17.62 36.22 1.42
CA THR A 55 17.15 36.59 0.07
C THR A 55 15.76 37.26 0.05
N CYS A 56 15.02 37.28 1.17
CA CYS A 56 13.66 37.81 1.25
C CYS A 56 13.54 39.33 1.48
N VAL A 57 14.64 40.07 1.58
CA VAL A 57 14.64 41.51 1.98
C VAL A 57 14.06 42.47 0.90
N GLY A 58 13.51 41.97 -0.21
CA GLY A 58 13.02 42.81 -1.32
C GLY A 58 11.68 42.43 -1.96
N GLU A 59 10.93 41.46 -1.43
CA GLU A 59 9.71 40.96 -2.09
C GLU A 59 8.40 41.43 -1.43
N SER A 60 7.34 41.57 -2.25
CA SER A 60 5.99 41.90 -1.78
C SER A 60 5.49 40.86 -0.77
N LYS A 61 4.81 41.30 0.31
CA LYS A 61 4.24 40.43 1.37
C LYS A 61 3.42 39.26 0.82
N THR A 62 2.73 39.46 -0.31
CA THR A 62 1.93 38.42 -0.98
C THR A 62 2.82 37.33 -1.62
N THR A 63 3.98 37.71 -2.17
CA THR A 63 4.94 36.78 -2.78
C THR A 63 5.62 35.94 -1.70
N GLN A 64 5.97 36.57 -0.58
CA GLN A 64 6.54 35.89 0.59
C GLN A 64 5.57 34.86 1.18
N ARG A 65 4.29 35.24 1.38
CA ARG A 65 3.25 34.33 1.87
C ARG A 65 3.06 33.12 0.94
N ASN A 66 3.03 33.33 -0.38
CA ASN A 66 2.87 32.25 -1.35
C ASN A 66 4.07 31.29 -1.36
N LYS A 67 5.29 31.80 -1.21
CA LYS A 67 6.50 30.96 -1.08
C LYS A 67 6.47 30.10 0.19
N GLN A 68 6.08 30.68 1.32
CA GLN A 68 5.96 29.93 2.57
C GLN A 68 4.87 28.86 2.50
N ILE A 69 3.71 29.14 1.88
CA ILE A 69 2.67 28.12 1.64
C ILE A 69 3.21 26.99 0.75
N ALA A 70 3.91 27.31 -0.34
CA ALA A 70 4.51 26.31 -1.21
C ALA A 70 5.55 25.44 -0.49
N MET A 71 6.36 26.05 0.39
CA MET A 71 7.30 25.33 1.25
C MET A 71 6.58 24.42 2.25
N GLY A 72 5.49 24.90 2.87
CA GLY A 72 4.66 24.10 3.76
C GLY A 72 4.03 22.89 3.08
N ARG A 73 3.54 23.04 1.85
CA ARG A 73 3.05 21.93 1.01
C ARG A 73 4.14 20.89 0.72
N LYS A 74 5.35 21.34 0.36
CA LYS A 74 6.50 20.44 0.16
C LYS A 74 6.85 19.68 1.44
N LYS A 75 6.89 20.37 2.58
CA LYS A 75 7.14 19.74 3.89
C LYS A 75 6.04 18.73 4.22
N PHE A 76 4.77 19.05 3.96
CA PHE A 76 3.64 18.14 4.15
C PHE A 76 3.81 16.85 3.33
N ASN A 77 4.16 16.96 2.05
CA ASN A 77 4.36 15.80 1.18
C ASN A 77 5.55 14.91 1.60
N MET A 78 6.51 15.44 2.37
CA MET A 78 7.62 14.66 2.94
C MET A 78 7.28 14.07 4.31
N ASP A 79 6.60 14.84 5.16
CA ASP A 79 6.16 14.45 6.49
C ASP A 79 4.92 15.29 6.84
N PRO A 80 3.72 14.69 6.88
CA PRO A 80 2.48 15.45 7.00
C PRO A 80 2.37 16.15 8.36
N LYS A 81 2.88 15.56 9.44
CA LYS A 81 2.85 16.18 10.78
C LYS A 81 3.72 17.42 10.82
N LYS A 82 4.95 17.34 10.28
CA LYS A 82 5.87 18.49 10.22
C LYS A 82 5.40 19.57 9.24
N GLY A 83 4.77 19.19 8.14
CA GLY A 83 4.18 20.13 7.19
C GLY A 83 3.04 20.93 7.79
N ILE A 84 2.09 20.27 8.47
CA ILE A 84 1.03 20.95 9.21
C ILE A 84 1.62 21.84 10.30
N GLN A 85 2.56 21.33 11.10
CA GLN A 85 3.22 22.12 12.15
C GLN A 85 3.89 23.39 11.59
N PHE A 86 4.62 23.29 10.48
CA PHE A 86 5.23 24.45 9.83
C PHE A 86 4.19 25.49 9.39
N LEU A 87 3.06 25.04 8.82
CA LEU A 87 1.99 25.94 8.39
C LEU A 87 1.32 26.65 9.57
N LEU A 88 1.21 25.98 10.72
CA LEU A 88 0.69 26.55 11.96
C LEU A 88 1.64 27.58 12.56
N GLU A 89 2.93 27.24 12.66
CA GLU A 89 3.97 28.11 13.24
C GLU A 89 4.20 29.40 12.43
N ASN A 90 3.86 29.39 11.13
CA ASN A 90 3.98 30.55 10.25
C ASN A 90 2.64 31.31 10.07
N ASP A 91 1.62 31.03 10.89
CA ASP A 91 0.27 31.64 10.80
C ASP A 91 -0.39 31.49 9.41
N LEU A 92 -0.05 30.41 8.68
CA LEU A 92 -0.59 30.09 7.36
C LEU A 92 -1.80 29.17 7.44
N LEU A 93 -1.96 28.46 8.56
CA LEU A 93 -3.06 27.56 8.87
C LEU A 93 -3.42 27.72 10.35
N GLN A 94 -4.70 27.52 10.70
CA GLN A 94 -5.15 27.57 12.08
C GLN A 94 -5.14 26.16 12.70
N HIS A 95 -4.91 26.08 14.02
CA HIS A 95 -4.88 24.81 14.74
C HIS A 95 -6.30 24.33 15.12
N THR A 96 -7.19 24.26 14.13
CA THR A 96 -8.55 23.74 14.26
C THR A 96 -8.72 22.54 13.31
N PRO A 97 -9.47 21.50 13.71
CA PRO A 97 -9.77 20.38 12.82
C PRO A 97 -10.42 20.81 11.51
N GLU A 98 -11.28 21.84 11.56
CA GLU A 98 -12.02 22.39 10.44
C GLU A 98 -11.08 23.06 9.43
N ASP A 99 -10.17 23.93 9.87
CA ASP A 99 -9.24 24.62 8.97
C ASP A 99 -8.24 23.64 8.34
N VAL A 100 -7.73 22.68 9.12
CA VAL A 100 -6.86 21.62 8.60
C VAL A 100 -7.62 20.76 7.59
N SER A 101 -8.86 20.38 7.88
CA SER A 101 -9.68 19.60 6.94
C SER A 101 -9.94 20.37 5.64
N GLN A 102 -10.20 21.67 5.70
CA GLN A 102 -10.40 22.52 4.53
C GLN A 102 -9.13 22.65 3.68
N PHE A 103 -7.96 22.73 4.34
CA PHE A 103 -6.67 22.74 3.67
C PHE A 103 -6.42 21.42 2.91
N LEU A 104 -6.65 20.29 3.58
CA LEU A 104 -6.52 18.96 2.96
C LEU A 104 -7.54 18.77 1.82
N TYR A 105 -8.76 19.27 2.00
CA TYR A 105 -9.85 19.15 1.03
C TYR A 105 -9.59 19.96 -0.24
N LYS A 106 -9.05 21.18 -0.11
CA LYS A 106 -8.60 21.97 -1.27
C LYS A 106 -7.51 21.25 -2.07
N GLY A 107 -6.64 20.48 -1.40
CA GLY A 107 -5.71 19.54 -2.04
C GLY A 107 -4.69 20.14 -3.01
N GLU A 108 -4.55 21.46 -3.06
CA GLU A 108 -3.74 22.14 -4.07
C GLU A 108 -2.24 21.93 -3.80
N GLY A 109 -1.56 21.15 -4.64
CA GLY A 109 -0.14 20.82 -4.48
C GLY A 109 0.18 19.85 -3.34
N LEU A 110 -0.83 19.15 -2.82
CA LEU A 110 -0.68 18.11 -1.81
C LEU A 110 -0.79 16.73 -2.44
N ASN A 111 0.12 15.84 -2.04
CA ASN A 111 0.08 14.46 -2.47
C ASN A 111 -1.10 13.75 -1.79
N LYS A 112 -2.01 13.22 -2.59
CA LYS A 112 -3.25 12.60 -2.09
C LYS A 112 -2.98 11.38 -1.22
N THR A 113 -1.96 10.59 -1.49
CA THR A 113 -1.60 9.45 -0.63
C THR A 113 -1.20 9.93 0.76
N VAL A 114 -0.39 10.98 0.85
CA VAL A 114 0.06 11.56 2.12
C VAL A 114 -1.10 12.19 2.90
N ILE A 115 -2.09 12.76 2.21
CA ILE A 115 -3.35 13.18 2.85
C ILE A 115 -4.04 11.98 3.50
N GLY A 116 -4.14 10.85 2.80
CA GLY A 116 -4.72 9.61 3.32
C GLY A 116 -3.97 9.04 4.52
N ASP A 117 -2.63 9.09 4.50
CA ASP A 117 -1.79 8.66 5.62
C ASP A 117 -2.06 9.51 6.87
N TYR A 118 -2.06 10.84 6.73
CA TYR A 118 -2.33 11.77 7.82
C TYR A 118 -3.75 11.61 8.38
N LEU A 119 -4.77 11.59 7.53
CA LEU A 119 -6.15 11.37 7.92
C LEU A 119 -6.37 9.99 8.56
N GLY A 120 -5.46 9.06 8.30
CA GLY A 120 -5.53 7.71 8.79
C GLY A 120 -4.84 7.45 10.13
N GLU A 121 -4.16 8.44 10.70
CA GLU A 121 -3.50 8.28 11.99
C GLU A 121 -4.51 8.04 13.12
N ARG A 122 -4.06 7.37 14.18
CA ARG A 122 -4.92 7.06 15.36
C ARG A 122 -4.98 8.18 16.39
N ASP A 123 -4.29 9.28 16.13
CA ASP A 123 -4.23 10.42 17.04
C ASP A 123 -5.60 11.11 17.11
N ASP A 124 -6.02 11.52 18.31
CA ASP A 124 -7.34 12.13 18.55
C ASP A 124 -7.60 13.37 17.68
N PHE A 125 -6.55 14.15 17.38
CA PHE A 125 -6.66 15.31 16.49
C PHE A 125 -6.92 14.88 15.04
N ASN A 126 -6.19 13.89 14.54
CA ASN A 126 -6.34 13.36 13.18
C ASN A 126 -7.74 12.74 12.97
N LEU A 127 -8.29 12.08 13.99
CA LEU A 127 -9.67 11.57 13.95
C LEU A 127 -10.71 12.69 13.84
N LYS A 128 -10.51 13.82 14.54
CA LYS A 128 -11.39 15.00 14.42
C LYS A 128 -11.24 15.68 13.06
N VAL A 129 -10.01 15.79 12.54
CA VAL A 129 -9.74 16.31 11.19
C VAL A 129 -10.41 15.43 10.14
N LEU A 130 -10.33 14.10 10.30
CA LEU A 130 -11.01 13.15 9.43
C LEU A 130 -12.53 13.36 9.46
N GLN A 131 -13.12 13.51 10.64
CA GLN A 131 -14.56 13.79 10.75
C GLN A 131 -14.94 15.08 10.01
N ALA A 132 -14.24 16.19 10.27
CA ALA A 132 -14.48 17.46 9.58
C ALA A 132 -14.24 17.35 8.06
N PHE A 133 -13.23 16.58 7.62
CA PHE A 133 -12.93 16.34 6.21
C PHE A 133 -14.04 15.57 5.50
N VAL A 134 -14.66 14.61 6.18
CA VAL A 134 -15.83 13.88 5.69
C VAL A 134 -17.03 14.81 5.60
N ASP A 135 -17.25 15.65 6.62
CA ASP A 135 -18.37 16.59 6.67
C ASP A 135 -18.30 17.67 5.56
N LEU A 136 -17.09 17.96 5.03
CA LEU A 136 -16.90 18.82 3.85
C LEU A 136 -17.38 18.18 2.53
N HIS A 137 -17.62 16.87 2.50
CA HIS A 137 -18.20 16.22 1.34
C HIS A 137 -19.73 16.25 1.48
N GLU A 138 -20.41 16.98 0.58
CA GLU A 138 -21.87 16.94 0.50
C GLU A 138 -22.32 15.58 -0.03
N PHE A 139 -22.67 14.67 0.88
CA PHE A 139 -23.25 13.36 0.56
C PHE A 139 -24.78 13.36 0.44
N ALA A 140 -25.42 14.53 0.58
CA ALA A 140 -26.84 14.68 0.34
C ALA A 140 -27.16 14.34 -1.12
N ASP A 141 -28.14 13.47 -1.35
CA ASP A 141 -28.65 13.04 -2.66
C ASP A 141 -27.71 12.19 -3.55
N LEU A 142 -26.56 11.76 -3.04
CA LEU A 142 -25.63 10.87 -3.77
C LEU A 142 -25.80 9.40 -3.35
N ASN A 143 -25.89 8.50 -4.34
CA ASN A 143 -25.81 7.05 -4.09
C ASN A 143 -24.41 6.65 -3.61
N LEU A 144 -24.26 5.50 -2.94
CA LEU A 144 -22.98 5.06 -2.36
C LEU A 144 -21.83 5.04 -3.40
N VAL A 145 -22.14 4.76 -4.67
CA VAL A 145 -21.18 4.82 -5.78
C VAL A 145 -20.74 6.26 -6.08
N GLN A 146 -21.66 7.23 -6.05
CA GLN A 146 -21.35 8.65 -6.23
C GLN A 146 -20.58 9.21 -5.03
N ALA A 147 -20.91 8.81 -3.80
CA ALA A 147 -20.12 9.14 -2.61
C ALA A 147 -18.68 8.56 -2.70
N LEU A 148 -18.54 7.32 -3.21
CA LEU A 148 -17.25 6.69 -3.46
C LEU A 148 -16.47 7.33 -4.61
N ARG A 149 -17.15 7.85 -5.65
CA ARG A 149 -16.54 8.60 -6.75
C ARG A 149 -15.99 9.96 -6.32
N CYS A 150 -16.61 10.59 -5.33
CA CYS A 150 -16.20 11.90 -4.83
C CYS A 150 -15.03 11.85 -3.85
N SER A 151 -14.74 10.69 -3.23
CA SER A 151 -13.66 10.57 -2.24
C SER A 151 -12.80 9.33 -2.50
N SER A 152 -11.67 9.53 -3.18
CA SER A 152 -10.64 8.51 -3.45
C SER A 152 -9.95 7.95 -2.19
N HIS A 153 -10.35 8.39 -0.98
CA HIS A 153 -9.66 8.15 0.29
C HIS A 153 -10.46 7.29 1.29
N LEU A 154 -11.58 6.69 0.87
CA LEU A 154 -12.55 6.00 1.72
C LEU A 154 -12.13 4.57 2.19
N LYS A 155 -10.92 4.38 2.74
CA LYS A 155 -10.58 3.13 3.46
C LYS A 155 -10.80 3.23 4.98
N LYS A 156 -10.79 4.44 5.57
CA LYS A 156 -10.92 4.66 7.03
C LYS A 156 -12.19 5.41 7.48
N ILE A 157 -12.86 6.14 6.58
CA ILE A 157 -14.05 6.95 6.88
C ILE A 157 -15.24 6.11 7.37
N ILE A 158 -15.27 4.82 7.04
CA ILE A 158 -16.40 3.97 7.38
C ILE A 158 -16.32 3.43 8.84
N ASP A 159 -15.20 3.63 9.55
CA ASP A 159 -15.11 3.34 10.99
C ASP A 159 -15.66 4.49 11.87
N THR A 160 -15.90 5.68 11.30
CA THR A 160 -16.48 6.84 12.00
C THR A 160 -18.00 6.88 11.85
N HIS A 161 -18.65 7.03 13.00
CA HIS A 161 -20.05 6.82 13.33
C HIS A 161 -21.05 7.80 12.68
N THR A 162 -20.94 8.11 11.39
CA THR A 162 -21.58 9.31 10.83
C THR A 162 -22.25 9.05 9.48
N LEU A 163 -23.05 7.99 9.39
CA LEU A 163 -23.93 7.73 8.24
C LEU A 163 -25.42 7.88 8.58
N HIS A 164 -25.75 8.67 9.60
CA HIS A 164 -27.12 8.79 10.11
C HIS A 164 -27.94 9.95 9.51
N THR A 165 -27.40 10.75 8.57
CA THR A 165 -28.01 12.04 8.19
C THR A 165 -28.43 12.17 6.72
N SER A 166 -28.67 11.07 6.00
CA SER A 166 -29.29 11.12 4.66
C SER A 166 -30.61 10.34 4.63
N HIS A 167 -31.70 11.02 4.29
CA HIS A 167 -33.05 10.45 4.22
C HIS A 167 -33.21 9.33 3.16
N HIS A 168 -32.27 9.21 2.21
CA HIS A 168 -32.20 8.12 1.23
C HIS A 168 -31.35 6.91 1.68
N LEU A 169 -30.57 7.04 2.76
CA LEU A 169 -29.74 5.98 3.35
C LEU A 169 -30.32 5.38 4.64
N SER A 170 -31.57 5.69 4.97
CA SER A 170 -32.30 5.11 6.10
C SER A 170 -32.39 3.57 6.06
N LEU A 171 -32.18 2.96 4.88
CA LEU A 171 -32.14 1.51 4.65
C LEU A 171 -30.79 0.85 4.95
N LEU A 172 -29.71 1.62 5.08
CA LEU A 172 -28.36 1.14 5.42
C LEU A 172 -28.07 1.47 6.88
N SER A 173 -28.88 0.94 7.78
CA SER A 173 -28.92 1.34 9.20
C SER A 173 -27.65 0.99 10.00
N PHE A 174 -26.60 0.45 9.38
CA PHE A 174 -25.41 -0.06 10.07
C PHE A 174 -24.10 0.30 9.35
N PRO A 175 -23.13 0.94 10.03
CA PRO A 175 -21.82 1.31 9.47
C PRO A 175 -21.05 0.13 8.85
N ASP A 176 -21.14 -1.05 9.46
CA ASP A 176 -20.49 -2.27 8.95
C ASP A 176 -21.04 -2.72 7.58
N THR A 177 -22.34 -2.56 7.35
CA THR A 177 -22.97 -2.90 6.06
C THR A 177 -22.49 -1.98 4.96
N CYS A 178 -22.39 -0.68 5.23
CA CYS A 178 -21.83 0.30 4.30
C CYS A 178 -20.36 0.04 4.01
N TYR A 179 -19.60 -0.42 5.02
CA TYR A 179 -18.19 -0.80 4.86
C TYR A 179 -18.05 -1.89 3.83
N VAL A 180 -18.69 -3.02 4.11
CA VAL A 180 -18.57 -4.23 3.30
C VAL A 180 -19.11 -3.97 1.89
N LEU A 181 -20.19 -3.20 1.76
CA LEU A 181 -20.78 -2.86 0.47
C LEU A 181 -19.86 -1.94 -0.35
N SER A 182 -19.17 -0.99 0.29
CA SER A 182 -18.21 -0.11 -0.40
C SER A 182 -17.05 -0.91 -1.01
N PHE A 183 -16.53 -1.90 -0.28
CA PHE A 183 -15.50 -2.80 -0.82
C PHE A 183 -16.04 -3.69 -1.95
N ALA A 184 -17.27 -4.18 -1.84
CA ALA A 184 -17.91 -4.95 -2.90
C ALA A 184 -18.04 -4.12 -4.19
N ILE A 185 -18.35 -2.82 -4.08
CA ILE A 185 -18.43 -1.88 -5.20
C ILE A 185 -17.04 -1.62 -5.82
N ILE A 186 -16.01 -1.40 -5.00
CA ILE A 186 -14.62 -1.21 -5.48
C ILE A 186 -14.15 -2.47 -6.23
N MET A 187 -14.40 -3.65 -5.68
CA MET A 187 -14.05 -4.92 -6.32
C MET A 187 -14.82 -5.12 -7.63
N LEU A 188 -16.10 -4.75 -7.66
CA LEU A 188 -16.90 -4.79 -8.87
C LEU A 188 -16.30 -3.90 -9.97
N ASN A 189 -15.81 -2.70 -9.63
CA ASN A 189 -15.14 -1.82 -10.57
C ASN A 189 -13.91 -2.49 -11.21
N THR A 190 -13.06 -3.11 -10.40
CA THR A 190 -11.92 -3.87 -10.90
C THR A 190 -12.37 -5.04 -11.78
N SER A 191 -13.37 -5.82 -11.36
CA SER A 191 -13.84 -6.98 -12.13
C SER A 191 -14.46 -6.62 -13.49
N LEU A 192 -15.16 -5.48 -13.59
CA LEU A 192 -15.82 -5.08 -14.83
C LEU A 192 -14.87 -4.37 -15.81
N HIS A 193 -13.93 -3.57 -15.29
CA HIS A 193 -13.15 -2.64 -16.10
C HIS A 193 -11.67 -2.99 -16.25
N ASN A 194 -11.10 -3.83 -15.39
CA ASN A 194 -9.72 -4.29 -15.57
C ASN A 194 -9.65 -5.29 -16.74
N PRO A 195 -8.89 -4.99 -17.83
CA PRO A 195 -8.79 -5.89 -18.99
C PRO A 195 -8.22 -7.28 -18.67
N ASN A 196 -7.49 -7.42 -17.55
CA ASN A 196 -6.89 -8.69 -17.13
C ASN A 196 -7.90 -9.64 -16.45
N VAL A 197 -9.08 -9.13 -16.03
CA VAL A 197 -10.14 -9.96 -15.45
C VAL A 197 -11.00 -10.54 -16.58
N ARG A 198 -10.88 -11.86 -16.79
CA ARG A 198 -11.59 -12.58 -17.86
C ARG A 198 -13.05 -12.88 -17.51
N ASP A 199 -13.34 -13.15 -16.23
CA ASP A 199 -14.68 -13.45 -15.74
C ASP A 199 -15.36 -12.17 -15.22
N LYS A 200 -16.17 -11.55 -16.07
CA LYS A 200 -16.93 -10.34 -15.70
C LYS A 200 -18.26 -10.76 -15.07
N PRO A 201 -18.47 -10.50 -13.76
CA PRO A 201 -19.66 -10.98 -13.08
C PRO A 201 -20.92 -10.30 -13.64
N PRO A 202 -22.00 -11.04 -13.97
CA PRO A 202 -23.30 -10.44 -14.29
C PRO A 202 -23.96 -9.85 -13.04
N VAL A 203 -24.98 -9.01 -13.22
CA VAL A 203 -25.64 -8.30 -12.12
C VAL A 203 -26.28 -9.25 -11.10
N GLU A 204 -26.84 -10.38 -11.56
CA GLU A 204 -27.41 -11.42 -10.71
C GLU A 204 -26.36 -12.02 -9.79
N ARG A 205 -25.12 -12.18 -10.28
CA ARG A 205 -23.99 -12.66 -9.49
C ARG A 205 -23.63 -11.63 -8.43
N PHE A 206 -23.56 -10.35 -8.77
CA PHE A 206 -23.30 -9.28 -7.80
C PHE A 206 -24.38 -9.20 -6.70
N ILE A 207 -25.66 -9.38 -7.04
CA ILE A 207 -26.75 -9.45 -6.06
C ILE A 207 -26.57 -10.65 -5.14
N SER A 208 -26.29 -11.84 -5.70
CA SER A 208 -26.11 -13.06 -4.91
C SER A 208 -24.92 -12.99 -3.95
N MET A 209 -23.81 -12.36 -4.38
CA MET A 209 -22.60 -12.21 -3.57
C MET A 209 -22.80 -11.31 -2.34
N ASN A 210 -23.76 -10.39 -2.41
CA ASN A 210 -24.07 -9.43 -1.35
C ASN A 210 -25.28 -9.84 -0.49
N ARG A 211 -25.78 -11.07 -0.60
CA ARG A 211 -26.80 -11.60 0.32
C ARG A 211 -26.28 -11.66 1.76
N GLY A 212 -27.14 -11.33 2.72
CA GLY A 212 -26.86 -11.30 4.15
C GLY A 212 -25.97 -10.15 4.62
N ILE A 213 -25.65 -9.17 3.76
CA ILE A 213 -24.74 -8.06 4.09
C ILE A 213 -25.36 -7.04 5.05
N ASN A 214 -26.69 -7.00 5.18
CA ASN A 214 -27.41 -6.05 6.02
C ASN A 214 -27.73 -6.66 7.40
N GLU A 215 -26.70 -6.81 8.24
CA GLU A 215 -26.77 -7.49 9.54
C GLU A 215 -27.46 -8.89 9.47
N GLY A 216 -27.15 -9.65 8.41
CA GLY A 216 -27.71 -11.00 8.19
C GLY A 216 -28.99 -11.00 7.34
N GLY A 217 -29.55 -9.84 7.03
CA GLY A 217 -30.59 -9.64 6.02
C GLY A 217 -30.04 -9.25 4.65
N ASP A 218 -30.91 -9.27 3.65
CA ASP A 218 -30.58 -8.87 2.28
C ASP A 218 -30.87 -7.37 2.05
N LEU A 219 -30.03 -6.72 1.23
CA LEU A 219 -30.33 -5.39 0.72
C LEU A 219 -31.36 -5.47 -0.42
N PRO A 220 -32.14 -4.41 -0.68
CA PRO A 220 -33.07 -4.38 -1.80
C PRO A 220 -32.36 -4.68 -3.14
N GLU A 221 -32.91 -5.59 -3.94
CA GLU A 221 -32.28 -5.99 -5.21
C GLU A 221 -32.14 -4.80 -6.18
N ASP A 222 -33.13 -3.90 -6.19
CA ASP A 222 -33.09 -2.69 -7.02
C ASP A 222 -31.92 -1.76 -6.64
N LEU A 223 -31.58 -1.67 -5.35
CA LEU A 223 -30.42 -0.89 -4.89
C LEU A 223 -29.12 -1.50 -5.44
N LEU A 224 -28.92 -2.81 -5.28
CA LEU A 224 -27.73 -3.50 -5.76
C LEU A 224 -27.61 -3.46 -7.29
N ARG A 225 -28.74 -3.57 -8.00
CA ARG A 225 -28.80 -3.42 -9.46
C ARG A 225 -28.40 -2.02 -9.92
N ASN A 226 -28.90 -0.99 -9.25
CA ASN A 226 -28.53 0.40 -9.55
C ASN A 226 -27.04 0.67 -9.29
N LEU A 227 -26.48 0.15 -8.20
CA LEU A 227 -25.05 0.25 -7.91
C LEU A 227 -24.20 -0.45 -8.99
N TYR A 228 -24.63 -1.64 -9.42
CA TYR A 228 -23.95 -2.41 -10.46
C TYR A 228 -23.94 -1.69 -11.80
N GLU A 229 -25.10 -1.24 -12.29
CA GLU A 229 -25.19 -0.55 -13.57
C GLU A 229 -24.46 0.81 -13.55
N SER A 230 -24.45 1.50 -12.41
CA SER A 230 -23.65 2.72 -12.23
C SER A 230 -22.15 2.44 -12.42
N ILE A 231 -21.60 1.41 -11.77
CA ILE A 231 -20.19 1.05 -11.95
C ILE A 231 -19.93 0.56 -13.37
N LYS A 232 -20.77 -0.31 -13.93
CA LYS A 232 -20.62 -0.85 -15.27
C LYS A 232 -20.61 0.22 -16.36
N SER A 233 -21.42 1.28 -16.20
CA SER A 233 -21.50 2.38 -17.16
C SER A 233 -20.30 3.33 -17.09
N GLU A 234 -19.78 3.63 -15.90
CA GLU A 234 -18.63 4.50 -15.73
C GLU A 234 -17.69 4.00 -14.62
N PRO A 235 -16.42 3.69 -14.95
CA PRO A 235 -15.43 3.29 -13.95
C PRO A 235 -15.11 4.44 -12.99
N PHE A 236 -14.57 4.11 -11.82
CA PHE A 236 -14.00 5.13 -10.92
C PHE A 236 -12.90 5.92 -11.62
N LYS A 237 -13.06 7.25 -11.66
CA LYS A 237 -12.00 8.18 -12.09
C LYS A 237 -11.11 8.45 -10.88
N ILE A 238 -9.95 7.80 -10.84
CA ILE A 238 -8.91 8.12 -9.88
C ILE A 238 -8.14 9.32 -10.46
N PRO A 239 -7.97 10.43 -9.72
CA PRO A 239 -7.21 11.56 -10.22
C PRO A 239 -5.79 11.12 -10.59
N GLU A 240 -5.33 11.44 -11.80
CA GLU A 240 -3.93 11.30 -12.19
C GLU A 240 -3.10 12.26 -11.33
N ASP A 241 -2.40 11.73 -10.32
CA ASP A 241 -1.48 12.46 -9.45
C ASP A 241 -0.07 11.85 -9.54
N ASP A 242 0.92 12.70 -9.36
CA ASP A 242 2.17 12.70 -10.10
C ASP A 242 3.12 11.57 -9.68
N GLY A 243 3.21 10.52 -10.48
CA GLY A 243 4.49 9.83 -10.70
C GLY A 243 4.98 8.85 -9.64
N ASN A 244 4.22 8.48 -8.61
CA ASN A 244 4.65 7.47 -7.63
C ASN A 244 3.68 6.28 -7.46
N ASP A 245 2.81 6.07 -8.45
CA ASP A 245 1.68 5.18 -8.25
C ASP A 245 1.97 3.71 -8.63
N LEU A 246 2.51 2.98 -7.66
CA LEU A 246 2.41 1.52 -7.55
C LEU A 246 0.98 1.08 -7.15
N THR A 247 0.09 2.03 -6.85
CA THR A 247 -1.16 1.72 -6.14
C THR A 247 -2.20 1.07 -7.01
N HIS A 248 -2.23 1.26 -8.33
CA HIS A 248 -3.25 0.64 -9.17
C HIS A 248 -3.27 -0.91 -9.22
N THR A 249 -2.21 -1.62 -8.79
CA THR A 249 -2.18 -3.11 -8.86
C THR A 249 -1.88 -3.82 -7.53
N PHE A 250 -1.41 -3.10 -6.50
CA PHE A 250 -0.88 -3.73 -5.28
C PHE A 250 -1.35 -3.04 -3.99
N PHE A 251 -2.63 -2.65 -3.90
CA PHE A 251 -3.20 -2.11 -2.67
C PHE A 251 -3.11 -3.15 -1.54
N ASN A 252 -2.08 -3.03 -0.68
CA ASN A 252 -1.81 -3.88 0.49
C ASN A 252 -1.30 -5.30 0.16
N PRO A 253 -0.02 -5.46 -0.21
CA PRO A 253 0.56 -6.78 -0.42
C PRO A 253 0.61 -7.58 0.89
N ASP A 254 0.31 -8.88 0.82
CA ASP A 254 0.42 -9.80 1.95
C ASP A 254 1.86 -9.87 2.49
N ARG A 255 2.83 -9.63 1.60
CA ARG A 255 4.25 -9.51 1.91
C ARG A 255 5.01 -8.86 0.76
N GLU A 256 6.02 -8.09 1.08
CA GLU A 256 7.02 -7.61 0.12
C GLU A 256 8.43 -7.72 0.70
N GLY A 257 9.45 -7.77 -0.17
CA GLY A 257 10.82 -7.96 0.29
C GLY A 257 11.80 -8.41 -0.78
N TRP A 258 13.09 -8.33 -0.47
CA TRP A 258 14.16 -8.75 -1.38
C TRP A 258 14.43 -10.25 -1.25
N LEU A 259 14.39 -10.97 -2.38
CA LEU A 259 14.80 -12.38 -2.45
C LEU A 259 15.75 -12.62 -3.61
N LEU A 260 16.49 -13.73 -3.54
CA LEU A 260 17.24 -14.28 -4.65
C LEU A 260 16.42 -15.38 -5.31
N LYS A 261 16.30 -15.35 -6.63
CA LYS A 261 15.64 -16.41 -7.41
C LYS A 261 16.57 -17.06 -8.41
N LEU A 262 16.41 -18.36 -8.61
CA LEU A 262 17.10 -19.09 -9.65
C LEU A 262 16.38 -18.93 -11.01
N GLY A 263 17.14 -18.76 -12.08
CA GLY A 263 16.62 -18.73 -13.44
C GLY A 263 16.10 -20.10 -13.90
N GLY A 264 15.24 -20.09 -14.93
CA GLY A 264 14.52 -21.28 -15.42
C GLY A 264 15.42 -22.11 -16.32
N ARG A 265 15.53 -21.72 -17.59
CA ARG A 265 16.43 -22.34 -18.58
C ARG A 265 17.90 -22.12 -18.24
N VAL A 266 18.28 -20.89 -17.89
CA VAL A 266 19.64 -20.53 -17.47
C VAL A 266 19.65 -20.39 -15.95
N LYS A 267 20.39 -21.28 -15.27
CA LYS A 267 20.44 -21.37 -13.79
C LYS A 267 21.33 -20.29 -13.16
N THR A 268 20.95 -19.04 -13.33
CA THR A 268 21.61 -17.89 -12.68
C THR A 268 20.76 -17.34 -11.54
N TRP A 269 21.41 -16.94 -10.46
CA TRP A 269 20.75 -16.28 -9.33
C TRP A 269 20.58 -14.79 -9.61
N LYS A 270 19.39 -14.26 -9.34
CA LYS A 270 19.05 -12.84 -9.52
C LYS A 270 18.34 -12.32 -8.28
N ARG A 271 18.78 -11.16 -7.79
CA ARG A 271 18.10 -10.41 -6.73
C ARG A 271 16.91 -9.67 -7.33
N ARG A 272 15.73 -9.83 -6.74
CA ARG A 272 14.49 -9.22 -7.19
C ARG A 272 13.68 -8.76 -5.99
N TRP A 273 12.95 -7.66 -6.15
CA TRP A 273 11.97 -7.22 -5.17
C TRP A 273 10.70 -8.03 -5.41
N PHE A 274 10.27 -8.79 -4.43
CA PHE A 274 9.08 -9.62 -4.52
C PHE A 274 7.91 -8.95 -3.84
N ILE A 275 6.74 -9.09 -4.44
CA ILE A 275 5.46 -8.66 -3.89
C ILE A 275 4.51 -9.86 -3.99
N LEU A 276 3.93 -10.25 -2.86
CA LEU A 276 2.88 -11.26 -2.77
C LEU A 276 1.54 -10.54 -2.61
N THR A 277 0.63 -10.74 -3.55
CA THR A 277 -0.76 -10.26 -3.45
C THR A 277 -1.63 -11.07 -4.40
N ASP A 278 -2.95 -11.09 -4.17
CA ASP A 278 -3.94 -11.69 -5.09
C ASP A 278 -3.55 -13.09 -5.60
N ASN A 279 -3.06 -13.95 -4.68
CA ASN A 279 -2.61 -15.31 -4.98
C ASN A 279 -1.54 -15.41 -6.08
N CYS A 280 -0.80 -14.32 -6.29
CA CYS A 280 0.26 -14.20 -7.27
C CYS A 280 1.53 -13.68 -6.59
N LEU A 281 2.66 -14.22 -7.03
CA LEU A 281 3.97 -13.76 -6.62
C LEU A 281 4.62 -12.99 -7.76
N TYR A 282 4.72 -11.68 -7.58
CA TYR A 282 5.29 -10.73 -8.51
C TYR A 282 6.75 -10.50 -8.15
N TYR A 283 7.59 -10.25 -9.16
CA TYR A 283 8.97 -9.85 -8.90
C TYR A 283 9.45 -8.78 -9.87
N PHE A 284 10.16 -7.81 -9.33
CA PHE A 284 10.64 -6.60 -10.01
C PHE A 284 12.16 -6.54 -10.00
N GLU A 285 12.74 -5.83 -10.97
CA GLU A 285 14.19 -5.60 -10.95
C GLU A 285 14.56 -4.54 -9.90
N TYR A 286 13.77 -3.48 -9.82
CA TYR A 286 13.88 -2.41 -8.84
C TYR A 286 12.55 -2.15 -8.13
N THR A 287 12.60 -1.58 -6.93
CA THR A 287 11.41 -1.20 -6.14
C THR A 287 10.59 -0.08 -6.78
N THR A 288 11.20 0.67 -7.70
CA THR A 288 10.59 1.78 -8.45
C THR A 288 9.99 1.35 -9.78
N ASP A 289 10.13 0.07 -10.15
CA ASP A 289 9.62 -0.43 -11.42
C ASP A 289 8.09 -0.48 -11.40
N LYS A 290 7.46 0.07 -12.44
CA LYS A 290 6.00 0.07 -12.59
C LYS A 290 5.47 -1.28 -13.09
N GLU A 291 6.28 -2.01 -13.86
CA GLU A 291 5.91 -3.29 -14.44
C GLU A 291 6.73 -4.44 -13.85
N PRO A 292 6.10 -5.57 -13.48
CA PRO A 292 6.81 -6.71 -12.94
C PRO A 292 7.71 -7.34 -13.99
N ARG A 293 8.90 -7.77 -13.59
CA ARG A 293 9.76 -8.61 -14.42
C ARG A 293 9.15 -9.99 -14.64
N GLY A 294 8.32 -10.45 -13.71
CA GLY A 294 7.46 -11.60 -13.95
C GLY A 294 6.44 -11.85 -12.86
N ILE A 295 5.49 -12.71 -13.20
CA ILE A 295 4.29 -13.00 -12.41
C ILE A 295 4.18 -14.52 -12.30
N ILE A 296 4.04 -15.01 -11.08
CA ILE A 296 3.91 -16.43 -10.77
C ILE A 296 2.57 -16.64 -10.05
N PRO A 297 1.52 -17.05 -10.78
CA PRO A 297 0.29 -17.53 -10.15
C PRO A 297 0.59 -18.67 -9.20
N LEU A 298 0.08 -18.59 -7.96
CA LEU A 298 0.32 -19.59 -6.93
C LEU A 298 -0.73 -20.72 -6.93
N GLU A 299 -1.72 -20.63 -7.81
CA GLU A 299 -2.73 -21.66 -8.02
C GLU A 299 -2.10 -23.03 -8.30
N ASN A 300 -2.53 -24.04 -7.54
CA ASN A 300 -2.04 -25.43 -7.67
C ASN A 300 -0.54 -25.61 -7.42
N LEU A 301 0.12 -24.64 -6.79
CA LEU A 301 1.50 -24.77 -6.33
C LEU A 301 1.56 -25.12 -4.85
N SER A 302 2.65 -25.78 -4.46
CA SER A 302 3.02 -26.06 -3.08
C SER A 302 4.44 -25.59 -2.82
N ILE A 303 4.75 -25.39 -1.54
CA ILE A 303 6.09 -25.04 -1.07
C ILE A 303 6.76 -26.23 -0.41
N ARG A 304 8.05 -26.41 -0.70
CA ARG A 304 8.97 -27.27 0.09
C ARG A 304 10.27 -26.55 0.37
N GLU A 305 10.90 -26.87 1.48
CA GLU A 305 12.26 -26.43 1.78
C GLU A 305 13.27 -27.28 1.01
N VAL A 306 14.38 -26.69 0.61
CA VAL A 306 15.46 -27.39 -0.10
C VAL A 306 16.82 -26.92 0.41
N GLU A 307 17.76 -27.86 0.49
CA GLU A 307 19.17 -27.52 0.69
C GLU A 307 19.80 -27.14 -0.66
N GLU A 308 20.58 -26.06 -0.66
CA GLU A 308 21.27 -25.57 -1.84
C GLU A 308 22.72 -25.23 -1.47
N PRO A 309 23.72 -25.89 -2.09
CA PRO A 309 25.13 -25.73 -1.70
C PRO A 309 25.65 -24.29 -1.76
N ARG A 310 25.07 -23.44 -2.64
CA ARG A 310 25.59 -22.10 -2.91
C ARG A 310 24.78 -20.97 -2.29
N LYS A 311 23.60 -21.25 -1.72
CA LYS A 311 22.68 -20.22 -1.23
C LYS A 311 21.96 -20.70 0.02
N PRO A 312 21.97 -19.93 1.11
CA PRO A 312 21.28 -20.30 2.33
C PRO A 312 19.75 -20.14 2.16
N ASN A 313 19.02 -20.69 3.12
CA ASN A 313 17.60 -20.39 3.35
C ASN A 313 16.72 -20.59 2.10
N CYS A 314 16.91 -21.73 1.41
CA CYS A 314 16.23 -22.00 0.15
C CYS A 314 14.90 -22.73 0.31
N PHE A 315 13.95 -22.37 -0.55
CA PHE A 315 12.68 -23.07 -0.73
C PHE A 315 12.28 -23.10 -2.21
N GLU A 316 11.36 -24.00 -2.55
CA GLU A 316 10.85 -24.19 -3.91
C GLU A 316 9.34 -24.08 -3.99
N LEU A 317 8.86 -23.34 -4.99
CA LEU A 317 7.51 -23.48 -5.51
C LEU A 317 7.50 -24.58 -6.57
N TYR A 318 6.60 -25.55 -6.42
CA TYR A 318 6.45 -26.67 -7.35
C TYR A 318 4.98 -27.08 -7.45
N ASN A 319 4.58 -27.67 -8.57
CA ASN A 319 3.26 -28.26 -8.71
C ASN A 319 3.29 -29.72 -8.21
N PRO A 320 2.57 -30.09 -7.12
CA PRO A 320 2.57 -31.44 -6.59
C PRO A 320 1.84 -32.45 -7.50
N ASN A 321 0.85 -31.98 -8.27
CA ASN A 321 -0.02 -32.79 -9.11
C ASN A 321 0.61 -33.10 -10.49
N HIS A 322 1.53 -32.24 -10.94
CA HIS A 322 2.19 -32.38 -12.23
C HIS A 322 3.72 -32.28 -12.11
N LYS A 323 4.34 -33.32 -11.53
CA LYS A 323 5.79 -33.40 -11.37
C LYS A 323 6.51 -33.26 -12.72
N GLY A 324 7.42 -32.28 -12.81
CA GLY A 324 8.24 -32.03 -14.00
C GLY A 324 7.57 -31.18 -15.08
N SER A 325 6.29 -30.82 -14.92
CA SER A 325 5.63 -29.85 -15.81
C SER A 325 6.14 -28.44 -15.59
N VAL A 326 6.03 -27.61 -16.63
CA VAL A 326 6.35 -26.18 -16.54
C VAL A 326 5.23 -25.47 -15.77
N ILE A 327 5.61 -24.69 -14.76
CA ILE A 327 4.71 -23.83 -14.00
C ILE A 327 4.27 -22.69 -14.91
N LYS A 328 2.95 -22.52 -15.03
CA LYS A 328 2.36 -21.40 -15.77
C LYS A 328 2.73 -20.09 -15.08
N ALA A 329 3.53 -19.29 -15.76
CA ALA A 329 4.00 -17.99 -15.28
C ALA A 329 4.39 -17.16 -16.50
N CYS A 330 4.50 -15.84 -16.35
CA CYS A 330 5.03 -14.97 -17.39
C CYS A 330 6.23 -14.17 -16.89
N LYS A 331 7.08 -13.75 -17.82
CA LYS A 331 8.20 -12.84 -17.57
C LYS A 331 8.40 -11.89 -18.73
N THR A 332 9.01 -10.74 -18.46
CA THR A 332 9.40 -9.77 -19.46
C THR A 332 10.86 -9.98 -19.86
N GLU A 333 11.14 -10.06 -21.15
CA GLU A 333 12.52 -10.12 -21.67
C GLU A 333 13.14 -8.72 -21.73
N ALA A 334 14.44 -8.63 -22.04
CA ALA A 334 15.16 -7.35 -22.05
C ALA A 334 14.64 -6.36 -23.11
N ASP A 335 13.92 -6.86 -24.11
CA ASP A 335 13.29 -6.07 -25.18
C ASP A 335 11.82 -5.68 -24.85
N GLY A 336 11.36 -5.94 -23.64
CA GLY A 336 10.00 -5.60 -23.20
C GLY A 336 8.92 -6.62 -23.58
N ARG A 337 9.25 -7.71 -24.31
CA ARG A 337 8.25 -8.73 -24.66
C ARG A 337 7.89 -9.60 -23.47
N VAL A 338 6.59 -9.84 -23.28
CA VAL A 338 6.08 -10.79 -22.29
C VAL A 338 6.08 -12.20 -22.89
N VAL A 339 6.74 -13.14 -22.21
CA VAL A 339 6.86 -14.54 -22.63
C VAL A 339 6.53 -15.47 -21.47
N GLU A 340 6.17 -16.72 -21.78
CA GLU A 340 5.95 -17.74 -20.76
C GLU A 340 7.24 -18.11 -20.01
N GLY A 341 7.09 -18.37 -18.72
CA GLY A 341 8.14 -18.86 -17.84
C GLY A 341 8.57 -20.28 -18.23
N ASN A 342 9.87 -20.58 -18.10
CA ASN A 342 10.44 -21.89 -18.43
C ASN A 342 10.85 -22.64 -17.15
N HIS A 343 10.06 -22.53 -16.09
CA HIS A 343 10.38 -23.04 -14.76
C HIS A 343 9.54 -24.27 -14.46
N THR A 344 10.18 -25.41 -14.22
CA THR A 344 9.50 -26.59 -13.63
C THR A 344 9.38 -26.47 -12.10
N VAL A 345 10.29 -25.70 -11.50
CA VAL A 345 10.26 -25.27 -10.10
C VAL A 345 10.83 -23.85 -10.00
N TYR A 346 10.32 -23.05 -9.07
CA TYR A 346 10.96 -21.78 -8.70
C TYR A 346 11.72 -21.96 -7.39
N ARG A 347 13.05 -22.04 -7.49
CA ARG A 347 13.93 -22.04 -6.32
C ARG A 347 14.26 -20.61 -5.91
N ILE A 348 14.03 -20.31 -4.64
CA ILE A 348 14.12 -18.98 -4.04
C ILE A 348 14.97 -19.09 -2.76
N SER A 349 15.79 -18.08 -2.48
CA SER A 349 16.65 -17.97 -1.31
C SER A 349 16.36 -16.66 -0.60
N ALA A 350 16.09 -16.76 0.70
CA ALA A 350 15.88 -15.60 1.58
C ALA A 350 17.18 -15.15 2.26
N PRO A 351 17.33 -13.86 2.60
CA PRO A 351 18.51 -13.36 3.30
C PRO A 351 18.70 -14.00 4.69
N THR A 352 17.62 -14.19 5.46
CA THR A 352 17.68 -14.86 6.78
C THR A 352 16.75 -16.07 6.90
N THR A 353 16.94 -16.87 7.96
CA THR A 353 16.07 -18.01 8.28
C THR A 353 14.66 -17.53 8.64
N GLU A 354 14.58 -16.45 9.41
CA GLU A 354 13.32 -15.83 9.84
C GLU A 354 12.54 -15.34 8.61
N GLU A 355 13.20 -14.63 7.69
CA GLU A 355 12.58 -14.19 6.44
C GLU A 355 12.12 -15.38 5.58
N LYS A 356 12.90 -16.47 5.52
CA LYS A 356 12.48 -17.70 4.83
C LYS A 356 11.18 -18.24 5.42
N GLU A 357 11.12 -18.43 6.73
CA GLU A 357 9.93 -18.96 7.41
C GLU A 357 8.72 -18.06 7.20
N GLU A 358 8.94 -16.76 7.29
CA GLU A 358 7.95 -15.72 7.05
C GLU A 358 7.39 -15.72 5.62
N TRP A 359 8.26 -15.83 4.60
CA TRP A 359 7.85 -15.97 3.20
C TRP A 359 7.09 -17.27 2.96
N ILE A 360 7.59 -18.39 3.50
CA ILE A 360 6.92 -19.69 3.39
C ILE A 360 5.52 -19.61 4.02
N LYS A 361 5.40 -18.99 5.20
CA LYS A 361 4.14 -18.80 5.91
C LYS A 361 3.17 -17.95 5.10
N SER A 362 3.59 -16.78 4.60
CA SER A 362 2.75 -15.89 3.82
C SER A 362 2.28 -16.53 2.51
N ILE A 363 3.18 -17.21 1.78
CA ILE A 363 2.82 -17.87 0.53
C ILE A 363 1.89 -19.07 0.78
N LYS A 364 2.15 -19.90 1.80
CA LYS A 364 1.22 -20.98 2.20
C LYS A 364 -0.14 -20.40 2.61
N ALA A 365 -0.16 -19.29 3.34
CA ALA A 365 -1.39 -18.60 3.70
C ALA A 365 -2.12 -18.12 2.43
N SER A 366 -1.45 -17.48 1.49
CA SER A 366 -2.06 -17.04 0.22
C SER A 366 -2.54 -18.22 -0.66
N ILE A 367 -1.83 -19.36 -0.68
CA ILE A 367 -2.28 -20.57 -1.37
C ILE A 367 -3.52 -21.20 -0.70
N SER A 368 -3.62 -21.11 0.63
CA SER A 368 -4.67 -21.77 1.43
C SER A 368 -5.85 -20.87 1.81
N ARG A 369 -5.66 -19.56 1.78
CA ARG A 369 -6.63 -18.54 2.14
C ARG A 369 -6.78 -17.58 0.98
N ASP A 370 -8.02 -17.31 0.64
CA ASP A 370 -8.42 -16.01 0.15
C ASP A 370 -8.55 -15.10 1.41
N PRO A 371 -7.57 -14.22 1.71
CA PRO A 371 -7.53 -13.46 2.96
C PRO A 371 -8.65 -12.41 3.02
N PHE A 372 -9.17 -12.00 1.87
CA PHE A 372 -10.29 -11.09 1.74
C PHE A 372 -11.60 -11.78 2.11
N TYR A 373 -11.80 -13.03 1.68
CA TYR A 373 -12.92 -13.84 2.15
C TYR A 373 -12.82 -14.18 3.63
N ASP A 374 -11.64 -14.30 4.23
CA ASP A 374 -11.51 -14.51 5.68
C ASP A 374 -11.86 -13.25 6.49
N MET A 375 -11.48 -12.05 6.05
CA MET A 375 -11.90 -10.78 6.69
C MET A 375 -13.40 -10.54 6.53
N LEU A 376 -13.93 -10.75 5.31
CA LEU A 376 -15.36 -10.68 5.02
C LEU A 376 -16.13 -11.76 5.77
N ALA A 377 -15.64 -13.00 5.84
CA ALA A 377 -16.26 -14.08 6.59
C ALA A 377 -16.21 -13.83 8.09
N THR A 378 -15.13 -13.24 8.62
CA THR A 378 -15.02 -12.90 10.04
C THR A 378 -16.01 -11.80 10.43
N ARG A 379 -16.18 -10.76 9.59
CA ARG A 379 -17.20 -9.73 9.81
C ARG A 379 -18.62 -10.22 9.52
N LYS A 380 -18.85 -11.03 8.47
CA LYS A 380 -20.13 -11.73 8.20
C LYS A 380 -20.51 -12.66 9.37
N ARG A 381 -19.55 -13.34 10.01
CA ARG A 381 -19.77 -14.14 11.23
C ARG A 381 -20.14 -13.28 12.43
N ARG A 382 -19.50 -12.11 12.62
CA ARG A 382 -19.88 -11.15 13.69
C ARG A 382 -21.32 -10.65 13.50
N ILE A 383 -21.68 -10.34 12.27
CA ILE A 383 -23.03 -9.95 11.85
C ILE A 383 -24.03 -11.10 12.14
N ALA A 384 -23.71 -12.34 11.76
CA ALA A 384 -24.59 -13.49 11.97
C ALA A 384 -24.75 -13.90 13.44
N ASN A 385 -23.74 -13.63 14.28
CA ASN A 385 -23.69 -14.04 15.69
C ASN A 385 -24.29 -13.01 16.68
N LYS A 386 -24.81 -11.87 16.21
CA LYS A 386 -25.55 -10.90 17.05
C LYS A 386 -27.02 -11.31 17.34
N LYS A 387 -27.44 -12.52 16.94
CA LYS A 387 -28.77 -13.07 17.19
C LYS A 387 -28.93 -13.62 18.60
#